data_AF-A0A2D4GTX7-F1
#
_entry.id   AF-A0A2D4GTX7-F1
#
_cell.length_a   1.000
_cell.length_b   1.000
_cell.length_c   1.000
_cell.angle_alpha   90.00
_cell.angle_beta   90.00
_cell.angle_gamma   90.00
#
_symmetry.space_group_name_H-M   'P 1'
#
loop_
_entity.id
_entity.type
_entity.pdbx_description
1 polymer ?
#
loop_
_entity_poly.entity_id
_entity_poly.type
_entity_poly.pdbx_seq_one_letter_code
_entity_poly.pdbx_strand_id
1 'polypeptide(L)'
;MEPSKTTFKSEQKSRKFLKSLIRKQPQELLLVIGTGRTGDAKPNFFQDCLMEVFDNLDQHIQHPALLLSILQLMERGTMVLTTNYDNLLEIFGQQQHKAMESLDLKDKDKVLQWAKGYLRYGVLHIHGLYTDPCGMVLDPSGYQEVTQDPEVMEALQNLYRRKSFLFVGCGETLRDQIFQALFLYTVKNKVELEHYMLVRKENEDQFFKLQADMLVHGIKVVSYGDCFEHFPGYLQDLTAQICKQRSPGVI
;
A
#
# COMPACT_ATOMS: atom_id res chain seq x y z
N MET A 1 -29.64 7.56 -21.66
CA MET A 1 -28.90 8.81 -21.45
C MET A 1 -27.49 8.63 -22.00
N GLU A 2 -27.06 9.49 -22.92
CA GLU A 2 -25.66 9.47 -23.38
C GLU A 2 -24.75 10.06 -22.29
N PRO A 3 -23.55 9.50 -22.08
CA PRO A 3 -22.60 10.03 -21.11
C PRO A 3 -22.13 11.43 -21.53
N SER A 4 -21.96 12.32 -20.55
CA SER A 4 -21.51 13.69 -20.79
C SER A 4 -20.09 13.71 -21.41
N LYS A 5 -19.72 14.78 -22.13
CA LYS A 5 -18.35 14.95 -22.66
C LYS A 5 -17.26 14.86 -21.58
N THR A 6 -17.59 15.24 -20.34
CA THR A 6 -16.69 15.17 -19.18
C THR A 6 -16.50 13.73 -18.73
N THR A 7 -17.59 12.97 -18.65
CA THR A 7 -17.61 11.52 -18.35
C THR A 7 -16.71 10.76 -19.33
N PHE A 8 -16.87 11.00 -20.63
CA PHE A 8 -16.09 10.32 -21.67
C PHE A 8 -14.58 10.58 -21.56
N LYS A 9 -14.17 11.83 -21.31
CA LYS A 9 -12.76 12.19 -21.12
C LYS A 9 -12.14 11.51 -19.90
N SER A 10 -12.90 11.40 -18.81
CA SER A 10 -12.43 10.78 -17.58
C SER A 10 -12.30 9.26 -17.69
N GLU A 11 -13.24 8.59 -18.35
CA GLU A 11 -13.11 7.17 -18.65
C GLU A 11 -11.89 6.89 -19.52
N GLN A 12 -11.64 7.74 -20.52
CA GLN A 12 -10.44 7.63 -21.35
C GLN A 12 -9.16 7.82 -20.52
N LYS A 13 -9.15 8.75 -19.56
CA LYS A 13 -8.03 8.98 -18.63
C LYS A 13 -7.81 7.79 -17.70
N SER A 14 -8.88 7.25 -17.12
CA SER A 14 -8.85 6.06 -16.26
C SER A 14 -8.31 4.83 -17.00
N ARG A 15 -8.73 4.63 -18.26
CA ARG A 15 -8.18 3.58 -19.14
C ARG A 15 -6.69 3.78 -19.43
N LYS A 16 -6.23 5.02 -19.62
CA LYS A 16 -4.79 5.33 -19.79
C LYS A 16 -4.01 5.02 -18.52
N PHE A 17 -4.55 5.36 -17.35
CA PHE A 17 -3.94 5.09 -16.06
C PHE A 17 -3.82 3.59 -15.78
N LEU A 18 -4.88 2.81 -16.03
CA LEU A 18 -4.84 1.36 -15.91
C LEU A 18 -3.82 0.72 -16.87
N LYS A 19 -3.78 1.16 -18.14
CA LYS A 19 -2.76 0.69 -19.10
C LYS A 19 -1.34 1.00 -18.63
N SER A 20 -1.13 2.14 -17.99
CA SER A 20 0.16 2.54 -17.41
C SER A 20 0.53 1.64 -16.22
N LEU A 21 -0.43 1.28 -15.38
CA LEU A 21 -0.24 0.38 -14.24
C LEU A 21 0.11 -1.05 -14.68
N ILE A 22 -0.65 -1.62 -15.62
CA ILE A 22 -0.44 -3.00 -16.13
C ILE A 22 0.93 -3.16 -16.81
N ARG A 23 1.56 -2.08 -17.27
CA ARG A 23 2.90 -2.12 -17.87
C ARG A 23 4.04 -2.19 -16.85
N LYS A 24 3.76 -1.94 -15.57
CA LYS A 24 4.75 -2.04 -14.51
C LYS A 24 5.15 -3.50 -14.30
N GLN A 25 6.39 -3.73 -13.92
CA GLN A 25 6.89 -5.00 -13.43
C GLN A 25 6.66 -5.10 -11.92
N PRO A 26 6.43 -6.30 -11.36
CA PRO A 26 6.26 -6.47 -9.93
C PRO A 26 7.36 -5.82 -9.07
N GLN A 27 8.63 -5.95 -9.46
CA GLN A 27 9.75 -5.34 -8.71
C GLN A 27 9.78 -3.80 -8.75
N GLU A 28 9.05 -3.16 -9.66
CA GLU A 28 8.90 -1.70 -9.69
C GLU A 28 7.85 -1.21 -8.70
N LEU A 29 6.99 -2.11 -8.21
CA LEU A 29 5.87 -1.78 -7.34
C LEU A 29 6.26 -1.82 -5.86
N LEU A 30 5.68 -0.88 -5.12
CA LEU A 30 5.56 -0.95 -3.68
C LEU A 30 4.07 -0.87 -3.35
N LEU A 31 3.52 -1.93 -2.79
CA LEU A 31 2.13 -1.99 -2.38
C LEU A 31 1.98 -1.34 -0.99
N VAL A 32 1.07 -0.37 -0.90
CA VAL A 32 0.66 0.25 0.36
C VAL A 32 -0.73 -0.27 0.68
N ILE A 33 -0.85 -0.96 1.80
CA ILE A 33 -2.12 -1.49 2.31
C ILE A 33 -2.52 -0.69 3.53
N GLY A 34 -3.74 -0.16 3.55
CA GLY A 34 -4.24 0.53 4.72
C GLY A 34 -5.75 0.40 4.84
N THR A 35 -6.27 0.77 6.00
CA THR A 35 -7.68 1.06 6.19
C THR A 35 -7.88 2.56 6.17
N GLY A 36 -8.99 3.04 5.60
CA GLY A 36 -9.31 4.48 5.50
C GLY A 36 -9.64 5.16 6.83
N ARG A 37 -9.20 4.63 7.97
CA ARG A 37 -9.47 5.15 9.31
C ARG A 37 -8.28 4.97 10.21
N THR A 38 -7.59 6.05 10.57
CA THR A 38 -6.76 6.09 11.78
C THR A 38 -6.69 7.52 12.33
N GLY A 39 -6.84 7.64 13.65
CA GLY A 39 -6.52 8.83 14.43
C GLY A 39 -7.66 9.24 15.36
N ASP A 40 -7.54 8.88 16.65
CA ASP A 40 -8.11 9.56 17.85
C ASP A 40 -8.46 8.61 19.03
N ALA A 41 -7.78 7.46 19.19
CA ALA A 41 -7.99 6.57 20.33
C ALA A 41 -6.84 6.62 21.35
N LYS A 42 -7.18 6.63 22.65
CA LYS A 42 -6.20 6.66 23.76
C LYS A 42 -5.44 5.32 23.91
N PRO A 43 -4.15 5.33 24.30
CA PRO A 43 -3.22 4.22 24.04
C PRO A 43 -3.60 2.88 24.69
N ASN A 44 -3.83 2.85 25.99
CA ASN A 44 -3.96 1.56 26.71
C ASN A 44 -5.30 0.87 26.45
N PHE A 45 -6.39 1.63 26.29
CA PHE A 45 -7.72 1.07 25.95
C PHE A 45 -7.78 0.58 24.50
N PHE A 46 -7.07 1.28 23.59
CA PHE A 46 -7.02 0.89 22.19
C PHE A 46 -6.23 -0.41 21.99
N GLN A 47 -5.13 -0.61 22.71
CA GLN A 47 -4.32 -1.83 22.65
C GLN A 47 -5.09 -3.08 23.08
N ASP A 48 -5.75 -3.04 24.23
CA ASP A 48 -6.56 -4.17 24.73
C ASP A 48 -7.72 -4.50 23.77
N CYS A 49 -8.34 -3.47 23.19
CA CYS A 49 -9.39 -3.62 22.18
C CYS A 49 -8.88 -4.24 20.87
N LEU A 50 -7.68 -3.88 20.40
CA LEU A 50 -7.12 -4.48 19.18
C LEU A 50 -6.82 -5.97 19.36
N MET A 51 -6.30 -6.37 20.52
CA MET A 51 -6.08 -7.79 20.83
C MET A 51 -7.39 -8.58 20.78
N GLU A 52 -8.46 -8.06 21.40
CA GLU A 52 -9.78 -8.71 21.38
C GLU A 52 -10.39 -8.77 19.96
N VAL A 53 -10.21 -7.72 19.16
CA VAL A 53 -10.73 -7.65 17.77
C VAL A 53 -9.93 -8.52 16.80
N PHE A 54 -8.63 -8.70 17.02
CA PHE A 54 -7.71 -9.39 16.11
C PHE A 54 -7.31 -10.80 16.57
N ASP A 55 -7.93 -11.32 17.62
CA ASP A 55 -7.82 -12.74 17.94
C ASP A 55 -8.54 -13.60 16.89
N ASN A 56 -7.92 -14.72 16.50
CA ASN A 56 -8.42 -15.65 15.47
C ASN A 56 -8.65 -15.02 14.08
N LEU A 57 -7.82 -14.05 13.70
CA LEU A 57 -7.86 -13.36 12.41
C LEU A 57 -7.91 -14.30 11.20
N ASP A 58 -7.20 -15.43 11.26
CA ASP A 58 -7.16 -16.44 10.20
C ASP A 58 -8.53 -17.08 9.92
N GLN A 59 -9.35 -17.26 10.96
CA GLN A 59 -10.72 -17.79 10.84
C GLN A 59 -11.67 -16.80 10.15
N HIS A 60 -11.29 -15.53 10.03
CA HIS A 60 -12.09 -14.45 9.47
C HIS A 60 -11.67 -14.05 8.05
N ILE A 61 -10.75 -14.79 7.40
CA ILE A 61 -10.33 -14.50 6.02
C ILE A 61 -11.46 -14.82 5.04
N GLN A 62 -12.22 -13.78 4.66
CA GLN A 62 -13.34 -13.91 3.73
C GLN A 62 -12.90 -14.04 2.26
N HIS A 63 -11.75 -13.46 1.91
CA HIS A 63 -11.28 -13.35 0.52
C HIS A 63 -9.81 -13.79 0.36
N PRO A 64 -9.49 -15.09 0.51
CA PRO A 64 -8.11 -15.59 0.43
C PRO A 64 -7.46 -15.34 -0.94
N ALA A 65 -8.26 -15.23 -2.01
CA ALA A 65 -7.75 -14.90 -3.35
C ALA A 65 -7.05 -13.53 -3.40
N LEU A 66 -7.44 -12.60 -2.53
CA LEU A 66 -6.87 -11.26 -2.43
C LEU A 66 -5.45 -11.34 -1.84
N LEU A 67 -5.30 -12.04 -0.73
CA LEU A 67 -3.99 -12.29 -0.09
C LEU A 67 -3.08 -13.11 -1.01
N LEU A 68 -3.61 -14.13 -1.69
CA LEU A 68 -2.87 -14.89 -2.69
C LEU A 68 -2.36 -14.00 -3.84
N SER A 69 -3.16 -13.03 -4.31
CA SER A 69 -2.74 -12.09 -5.34
C SER A 69 -1.58 -11.19 -4.87
N ILE A 70 -1.57 -10.83 -3.59
CA ILE A 70 -0.46 -10.06 -2.99
C ILE A 70 0.80 -10.93 -2.89
N LEU A 71 0.69 -12.17 -2.40
CA LEU A 71 1.83 -13.09 -2.33
C LEU A 71 2.44 -13.37 -3.71
N GLN A 72 1.63 -13.45 -4.78
CA GLN A 72 2.12 -13.60 -6.15
C GLN A 72 2.93 -12.39 -6.63
N LEU A 73 2.54 -11.17 -6.23
CA LEU A 73 3.30 -9.95 -6.50
C LEU A 73 4.62 -9.95 -5.70
N MET A 74 4.56 -10.30 -4.41
CA MET A 74 5.75 -10.39 -3.54
C MET A 74 6.77 -11.42 -4.04
N GLU A 75 6.32 -12.59 -4.51
CA GLU A 75 7.19 -13.62 -5.10
C GLU A 75 8.02 -13.06 -6.27
N ARG A 76 7.49 -12.05 -6.99
CA ARG A 76 8.17 -11.37 -8.10
C ARG A 76 8.83 -10.05 -7.71
N GLY A 77 8.96 -9.77 -6.40
CA GLY A 77 9.73 -8.65 -5.87
C GLY A 77 8.94 -7.37 -5.59
N THR A 78 7.60 -7.41 -5.61
CA THR A 78 6.80 -6.29 -5.09
C THR A 78 7.00 -6.18 -3.58
N MET A 79 7.37 -4.99 -3.12
CA MET A 79 7.52 -4.69 -1.70
C MET A 79 6.15 -4.38 -1.09
N VAL A 80 5.94 -4.67 0.19
CA VAL A 80 4.68 -4.38 0.90
C VAL A 80 4.96 -3.56 2.16
N LEU A 81 4.24 -2.46 2.32
CA LEU A 81 4.12 -1.76 3.59
C LEU A 81 2.64 -1.60 3.95
N THR A 82 2.35 -1.50 5.24
CA THR A 82 1.00 -1.30 5.73
C THR A 82 0.90 -0.29 6.86
N THR A 83 -0.25 0.37 6.93
CA THR A 83 -0.69 1.18 8.08
C THR A 83 -1.63 0.40 9.00
N ASN A 84 -1.90 -0.88 8.71
CA ASN A 84 -2.72 -1.71 9.56
C ASN A 84 -1.88 -2.27 10.73
N TYR A 85 -2.56 -2.51 11.85
CA TYR A 85 -1.94 -3.13 13.02
C TYR A 85 -1.92 -4.65 12.95
N ASP A 86 -2.84 -5.27 12.18
CA ASP A 86 -2.92 -6.71 11.98
C ASP A 86 -1.77 -7.27 11.11
N ASN A 87 -1.52 -8.59 11.22
CA ASN A 87 -0.53 -9.33 10.43
C ASN A 87 -1.19 -10.43 9.57
N LEU A 88 -2.40 -10.17 9.06
CA LEU A 88 -3.20 -11.14 8.30
C LEU A 88 -2.46 -11.70 7.08
N LEU A 89 -1.74 -10.83 6.37
CA LEU A 89 -0.99 -11.21 5.18
C LEU A 89 0.13 -12.19 5.52
N GLU A 90 0.82 -11.96 6.64
CA GLU A 90 1.91 -12.80 7.13
C GLU A 90 1.41 -14.14 7.63
N ILE A 91 0.33 -14.18 8.41
CA ILE A 91 -0.31 -15.43 8.85
C ILE A 91 -0.70 -16.26 7.61
N PHE A 92 -1.39 -15.64 6.65
CA PHE A 92 -1.78 -16.33 5.42
C PHE A 92 -0.56 -16.79 4.60
N GLY A 93 0.47 -15.96 4.48
CA GLY A 93 1.69 -16.32 3.77
C GLY A 93 2.46 -17.48 4.40
N GLN A 94 2.51 -17.55 5.73
CA GLN A 94 3.09 -18.67 6.47
C GLN A 94 2.31 -19.97 6.21
N GLN A 95 0.97 -19.91 6.17
CA GLN A 95 0.13 -21.05 5.76
C GLN A 95 0.41 -21.50 4.32
N GLN A 96 0.86 -20.59 3.44
CA GLN A 96 1.32 -20.89 2.08
C GLN A 96 2.82 -21.22 1.99
N HIS A 97 3.46 -21.57 3.12
CA HIS A 97 4.89 -21.89 3.23
C HIS A 97 5.84 -20.78 2.75
N LYS A 98 5.45 -19.51 2.92
CA LYS A 98 6.31 -18.36 2.70
C LYS A 98 6.98 -17.94 4.01
N ALA A 99 8.26 -17.57 3.94
CA ALA A 99 9.03 -17.06 5.07
C ALA A 99 8.66 -15.59 5.34
N MET A 100 7.42 -15.35 5.75
CA MET A 100 6.89 -14.02 6.04
C MET A 100 7.56 -13.42 7.26
N GLU A 101 7.86 -12.13 7.18
CA GLU A 101 8.49 -11.38 8.26
C GLU A 101 7.81 -10.02 8.42
N SER A 102 7.30 -9.74 9.62
CA SER A 102 6.79 -8.42 9.99
C SER A 102 7.96 -7.53 10.42
N LEU A 103 8.02 -6.32 9.87
CA LEU A 103 9.09 -5.37 10.10
C LEU A 103 8.56 -4.13 10.82
N ASP A 104 9.23 -3.76 11.91
CA ASP A 104 8.99 -2.52 12.63
C ASP A 104 10.05 -1.48 12.24
N LEU A 105 9.65 -0.22 12.15
CA LEU A 105 10.56 0.90 11.88
C LEU A 105 11.69 1.04 12.93
N LYS A 106 11.50 0.53 14.15
CA LYS A 106 12.52 0.52 15.22
C LYS A 106 13.73 -0.36 14.88
N ASP A 107 13.56 -1.40 14.05
CA ASP A 107 14.66 -2.25 13.59
C ASP A 107 15.30 -1.66 12.33
N LYS A 108 16.21 -0.71 12.53
CA LYS A 108 16.86 0.05 11.46
C LYS A 108 17.55 -0.85 10.43
N ASP A 109 18.25 -1.88 10.90
CA ASP A 109 18.99 -2.80 10.03
C ASP A 109 18.05 -3.59 9.12
N LYS A 110 16.91 -4.06 9.65
CA LYS A 110 15.90 -4.72 8.83
C LYS A 110 15.21 -3.76 7.88
N VAL A 111 14.90 -2.53 8.30
CA VAL A 111 14.31 -1.50 7.41
C VAL A 111 15.25 -1.22 6.23
N LEU A 112 16.55 -1.09 6.46
CA LEU A 112 17.53 -0.88 5.40
C LEU A 112 17.64 -2.09 4.47
N GLN A 113 17.64 -3.31 5.00
CA GLN A 113 17.62 -4.54 4.19
C GLN A 113 16.35 -4.65 3.33
N TRP A 114 15.20 -4.31 3.91
CA TRP A 114 13.93 -4.26 3.20
C TRP A 114 13.93 -3.19 2.11
N ALA A 115 14.40 -1.97 2.40
CA ALA A 115 14.49 -0.88 1.44
C ALA A 115 15.45 -1.19 0.27
N LYS A 116 16.43 -2.07 0.50
CA LYS A 116 17.33 -2.62 -0.55
C LYS A 116 16.71 -3.78 -1.33
N GLY A 117 15.55 -4.30 -0.91
CA GLY A 117 14.83 -5.38 -1.56
C GLY A 117 15.32 -6.79 -1.19
N TYR A 118 16.06 -6.93 -0.08
CA TYR A 118 16.61 -8.23 0.35
C TYR A 118 15.60 -9.09 1.10
N LEU A 119 14.56 -8.48 1.68
CA LEU A 119 13.49 -9.18 2.41
C LEU A 119 12.27 -9.36 1.52
N ARG A 120 12.27 -10.40 0.67
CA ARG A 120 11.20 -10.66 -0.32
C ARG A 120 9.80 -10.73 0.29
N TYR A 121 9.69 -11.38 1.45
CA TYR A 121 8.45 -11.59 2.19
C TYR A 121 8.34 -10.69 3.43
N GLY A 122 9.05 -9.57 3.43
CA GLY A 122 9.00 -8.57 4.48
C GLY A 122 7.82 -7.60 4.31
N VAL A 123 7.02 -7.43 5.37
CA VAL A 123 5.92 -6.47 5.45
C VAL A 123 6.32 -5.37 6.43
N LEU A 124 6.44 -4.12 5.96
CA LEU A 124 6.77 -2.99 6.82
C LEU A 124 5.51 -2.40 7.47
N HIS A 125 5.39 -2.49 8.79
CA HIS A 125 4.31 -1.88 9.58
C HIS A 125 4.74 -0.51 10.08
N ILE A 126 4.25 0.56 9.44
CA ILE A 126 4.67 1.91 9.80
C ILE A 126 3.99 2.45 11.07
N HIS A 127 3.03 1.70 11.63
CA HIS A 127 2.37 2.00 12.92
C HIS A 127 2.62 0.90 13.96
N GLY A 128 3.52 -0.04 13.68
CA GLY A 128 3.75 -1.23 14.51
C GLY A 128 2.65 -2.29 14.39
N LEU A 129 2.78 -3.36 15.18
CA LEU A 129 1.91 -4.54 15.16
C LEU A 129 1.11 -4.68 16.45
N TYR A 130 -0.12 -5.18 16.36
CA TYR A 130 -0.95 -5.44 17.54
C TYR A 130 -0.34 -6.51 18.48
N THR A 131 0.42 -7.46 17.92
CA THR A 131 1.13 -8.50 18.69
C THR A 131 2.37 -8.00 19.42
N ASP A 132 2.82 -6.78 19.11
CA ASP A 132 3.90 -6.10 19.85
C ASP A 132 3.39 -4.75 20.39
N PRO A 133 2.70 -4.76 21.54
CA PRO A 133 2.15 -3.55 22.15
C PRO A 133 3.21 -2.48 22.46
N CYS A 134 4.47 -2.88 22.68
CA CYS A 134 5.59 -1.97 22.88
C CYS A 134 6.08 -1.36 21.55
N GLY A 135 5.91 -2.07 20.44
CA GLY A 135 6.19 -1.66 19.06
C GLY A 135 5.17 -0.68 18.49
N MET A 136 3.90 -0.78 18.89
CA MET A 136 2.81 0.06 18.38
C MET A 136 3.08 1.57 18.48
N VAL A 137 2.81 2.26 17.39
CA VAL A 137 2.91 3.72 17.31
C VAL A 137 1.57 4.32 16.92
N LEU A 138 1.08 5.18 17.82
CA LEU A 138 -0.18 5.90 17.69
C LEU A 138 0.03 7.40 17.45
N ASP A 139 1.29 7.87 17.55
CA ASP A 139 1.68 9.27 17.43
C ASP A 139 3.06 9.39 16.76
N PRO A 140 3.32 10.41 15.90
CA PRO A 140 4.61 10.60 15.25
C PRO A 140 5.84 10.63 16.17
N SER A 141 5.67 10.99 17.45
CA SER A 141 6.75 10.93 18.45
C SER A 141 7.33 9.53 18.67
N GLY A 142 6.54 8.47 18.40
CA GLY A 142 6.97 7.09 18.54
C GLY A 142 8.09 6.66 17.58
N TYR A 143 8.40 7.46 16.56
CA TYR A 143 9.49 7.23 15.61
C TYR A 143 10.51 8.38 15.53
N GLN A 144 10.65 9.19 16.59
CA GLN A 144 11.66 10.27 16.58
C GLN A 144 13.07 9.77 16.24
N GLU A 145 13.49 8.64 16.81
CA GLU A 145 14.82 8.07 16.53
C GLU A 145 15.00 7.58 15.09
N VAL A 146 13.92 7.17 14.42
CA VAL A 146 13.91 6.72 13.03
C VAL A 146 13.88 7.91 12.08
N THR A 147 13.00 8.87 12.35
CA THR A 147 12.85 10.10 11.56
C THR A 147 14.05 11.03 11.64
N GLN A 148 14.89 10.87 12.67
CA GLN A 148 16.16 11.57 12.83
C GLN A 148 17.36 10.80 12.24
N ASP A 149 17.18 9.55 11.81
CA ASP A 149 18.24 8.75 11.20
C ASP A 149 18.35 9.07 9.69
N PRO A 150 19.44 9.72 9.24
CA PRO A 150 19.54 10.17 7.85
C PRO A 150 19.63 9.01 6.86
N GLU A 151 20.24 7.88 7.23
CA GLU A 151 20.39 6.74 6.32
C GLU A 151 19.05 6.05 6.07
N VAL A 152 18.29 5.81 7.14
CA VAL A 152 16.95 5.21 7.04
C VAL A 152 16.00 6.12 6.27
N MET A 153 15.99 7.42 6.61
CA MET A 153 15.13 8.39 5.93
C MET A 153 15.47 8.55 4.45
N GLU A 154 16.76 8.59 4.10
CA GLU A 154 17.18 8.61 2.71
C GLU A 154 16.73 7.36 1.97
N ALA A 155 16.91 6.17 2.57
CA ALA A 155 16.51 4.91 1.96
C ALA A 155 14.99 4.86 1.67
N LEU A 156 14.16 5.21 2.66
CA LEU A 156 12.69 5.22 2.53
C LEU A 156 12.21 6.27 1.53
N GLN A 157 12.71 7.51 1.60
CA GLN A 157 12.32 8.57 0.67
C GLN A 157 12.75 8.25 -0.77
N ASN A 158 13.90 7.59 -0.94
CA ASN A 158 14.35 7.12 -2.26
C ASN A 158 13.48 6.00 -2.83
N LEU A 159 12.72 5.25 -2.01
CA LEU A 159 11.71 4.33 -2.52
C LEU A 159 10.59 5.11 -3.21
N TYR A 160 10.08 6.19 -2.61
CA TYR A 160 9.00 6.99 -3.22
C TYR A 160 9.41 7.60 -4.57
N ARG A 161 10.71 7.91 -4.76
CA ARG A 161 11.23 8.41 -6.04
C ARG A 161 11.39 7.32 -7.11
N ARG A 162 11.75 6.09 -6.70
CA ARG A 162 12.20 5.03 -7.64
C ARG A 162 11.16 3.94 -7.87
N LYS A 163 10.23 3.74 -6.93
CA LYS A 163 9.16 2.74 -7.01
C LYS A 163 7.85 3.40 -7.40
N SER A 164 6.99 2.63 -8.05
CA SER A 164 5.60 3.00 -8.29
C SER A 164 4.75 2.50 -7.11
N PHE A 165 4.40 3.40 -6.19
CA PHE A 165 3.51 3.08 -5.08
C PHE A 165 2.11 2.75 -5.60
N LEU A 166 1.55 1.62 -5.17
CA LEU A 166 0.19 1.18 -5.45
C LEU A 166 -0.58 1.18 -4.13
N PHE A 167 -1.50 2.13 -3.98
CA PHE A 167 -2.32 2.30 -2.78
C PHE A 167 -3.61 1.47 -2.88
N VAL A 168 -3.85 0.64 -1.86
CA VAL A 168 -5.00 -0.28 -1.77
C VAL A 168 -5.65 -0.15 -0.39
N GLY A 169 -6.93 0.24 -0.34
CA GLY A 169 -7.65 0.50 0.92
C GLY A 169 -7.26 1.81 1.62
N CYS A 170 -6.31 2.55 1.06
CA CYS A 170 -5.67 3.73 1.63
C CYS A 170 -6.45 5.04 1.43
N GLY A 171 -7.70 5.13 1.86
CA GLY A 171 -8.52 6.34 1.69
C GLY A 171 -7.92 7.60 2.34
N GLU A 172 -7.16 7.42 3.42
CA GLU A 172 -6.66 8.50 4.27
C GLU A 172 -5.14 8.47 4.46
N THR A 173 -4.42 7.49 3.91
CA THR A 173 -2.97 7.30 4.13
C THR A 173 -2.12 8.49 3.69
N LEU A 174 -2.57 9.30 2.74
CA LEU A 174 -1.83 10.52 2.36
C LEU A 174 -1.95 11.64 3.39
N ARG A 175 -2.95 11.59 4.29
CA ARG A 175 -3.08 12.51 5.43
C ARG A 175 -2.32 12.05 6.66
N ASP A 176 -1.85 10.80 6.65
CA ASP A 176 -1.05 10.21 7.71
C ASP A 176 0.28 10.95 7.87
N GLN A 177 0.51 11.52 9.05
CA GLN A 177 1.70 12.33 9.31
C GLN A 177 3.00 11.51 9.26
N ILE A 178 2.94 10.25 9.68
CA ILE A 178 4.10 9.35 9.68
C ILE A 178 4.42 8.98 8.24
N PHE A 179 3.42 8.59 7.44
CA PHE A 179 3.62 8.33 6.00
C PHE A 179 4.17 9.56 5.27
N GLN A 180 3.63 10.75 5.56
CA GLN A 180 4.11 12.00 4.97
C GLN A 180 5.58 12.27 5.32
N ALA A 181 5.98 12.08 6.58
CA ALA A 181 7.35 12.25 7.02
C ALA A 181 8.31 11.27 6.35
N LEU A 182 7.95 9.98 6.32
CA LEU A 182 8.79 8.91 5.79
C LEU A 182 8.98 9.00 4.27
N PHE A 183 7.95 9.40 3.52
CA PHE A 183 7.97 9.27 2.05
C PHE A 183 7.80 10.58 1.27
N LEU A 184 7.08 11.58 1.82
CA LEU A 184 6.57 12.70 1.00
C LEU A 184 7.27 14.04 1.19
N TYR A 185 7.83 14.33 2.37
CA TYR A 185 8.34 15.68 2.70
C TYR A 185 9.50 16.16 1.83
N THR A 186 10.40 15.27 1.41
CA THR A 186 11.59 15.65 0.62
C THR A 186 11.38 15.58 -0.90
N VAL A 187 10.17 15.24 -1.34
CA VAL A 187 9.82 15.10 -2.76
C VAL A 187 9.24 16.42 -3.26
N LYS A 188 10.09 17.25 -3.86
CA LYS A 188 9.73 18.61 -4.32
C LYS A 188 8.79 18.61 -5.53
N ASN A 189 9.08 17.80 -6.55
CA ASN A 189 8.23 17.68 -7.75
C ASN A 189 7.60 16.28 -7.78
N LYS A 190 6.31 16.21 -7.45
CA LYS A 190 5.55 14.95 -7.39
C LYS A 190 4.83 14.64 -8.70
N VAL A 191 4.62 15.63 -9.58
CA VAL A 191 3.76 15.50 -10.77
C VAL A 191 4.34 14.54 -11.80
N GLU A 192 5.67 14.40 -11.85
CA GLU A 192 6.37 13.48 -12.75
C GLU A 192 6.38 12.03 -12.23
N LEU A 193 6.00 11.80 -10.97
CA LEU A 193 5.94 10.47 -10.39
C LEU A 193 4.74 9.70 -10.94
N GLU A 194 4.88 8.38 -10.99
CA GLU A 194 3.84 7.48 -11.46
C GLU A 194 3.43 6.51 -10.35
N HIS A 195 2.65 7.01 -9.41
CA HIS A 195 1.99 6.21 -8.39
C HIS A 195 0.55 5.93 -8.78
N TYR A 196 -0.11 5.00 -8.08
CA TYR A 196 -1.43 4.51 -8.43
C TYR A 196 -2.27 4.30 -7.18
N MET A 197 -3.57 4.53 -7.27
CA MET A 197 -4.50 4.27 -6.18
C MET A 197 -5.72 3.54 -6.72
N LEU A 198 -6.05 2.39 -6.12
CA LEU A 198 -7.25 1.63 -6.47
C LEU A 198 -8.42 2.08 -5.58
N VAL A 199 -9.51 2.52 -6.19
CA VAL A 199 -10.67 3.05 -5.46
C VAL A 199 -12.00 2.52 -5.99
N ARG A 200 -13.01 2.49 -5.12
CA ARG A 200 -14.40 2.32 -5.52
C ARG A 200 -14.90 3.61 -6.17
N LYS A 201 -15.63 3.50 -7.28
CA LYS A 201 -16.31 4.63 -7.92
C LYS A 201 -17.81 4.57 -7.62
N GLU A 202 -18.20 5.07 -6.45
CA GLU A 202 -19.62 5.17 -6.08
C GLU A 202 -20.30 6.38 -6.73
N ASN A 203 -19.58 7.50 -6.75
CA ASN A 203 -20.07 8.76 -7.28
C ASN A 203 -19.06 9.34 -8.27
N GLU A 204 -19.56 9.75 -9.43
CA GLU A 204 -18.73 10.21 -10.53
C GLU A 204 -18.01 11.53 -10.24
N ASP A 205 -18.69 12.50 -9.62
CA ASP A 205 -18.12 13.80 -9.28
C ASP A 205 -17.05 13.68 -8.19
N GLN A 206 -17.32 12.87 -7.16
CA GLN A 206 -16.34 12.59 -6.09
C GLN A 206 -15.10 11.89 -6.66
N PHE A 207 -15.28 10.93 -7.56
CA PHE A 207 -14.18 10.25 -8.22
C PHE A 207 -13.34 11.21 -9.07
N PHE A 208 -13.96 12.16 -9.78
CA PHE A 208 -13.23 13.15 -10.58
C PHE A 208 -12.47 14.14 -9.73
N LYS A 209 -13.07 14.60 -8.63
CA LYS A 209 -12.39 15.45 -7.66
C LYS A 209 -11.18 14.72 -7.09
N LEU A 210 -11.34 13.48 -6.63
CA LEU A 210 -10.25 12.66 -6.12
C LEU A 210 -9.15 12.47 -7.18
N GLN A 211 -9.51 12.17 -8.44
CA GLN A 211 -8.52 12.00 -9.50
C GLN A 211 -7.73 13.29 -9.79
N ALA A 212 -8.35 14.46 -9.68
CA ALA A 212 -7.67 15.75 -9.83
C ALA A 212 -6.74 16.01 -8.63
N ASP A 213 -7.26 15.84 -7.41
CA ASP A 213 -6.54 16.07 -6.15
C ASP A 213 -5.34 15.14 -6.00
N MET A 214 -5.44 13.89 -6.48
CA MET A 214 -4.34 12.92 -6.40
C MET A 214 -3.28 13.11 -7.50
N LEU A 215 -3.69 13.61 -8.67
CA LEU A 215 -2.77 13.75 -9.80
C LEU A 215 -1.67 14.78 -9.54
N VAL A 216 -1.95 15.83 -8.76
CA VAL A 216 -0.91 16.82 -8.36
C VAL A 216 0.17 16.20 -7.46
N HIS A 217 -0.12 15.04 -6.87
CA HIS A 217 0.81 14.25 -6.07
C HIS A 217 1.45 13.10 -6.88
N GLY A 218 1.26 13.06 -8.20
CA GLY A 218 1.76 11.98 -9.06
C GLY A 218 0.97 10.68 -8.93
N ILE A 219 -0.21 10.71 -8.31
CA ILE A 219 -1.01 9.52 -8.05
C ILE A 219 -2.14 9.41 -9.07
N LYS A 220 -2.09 8.35 -9.87
CA LYS A 220 -3.07 8.01 -10.90
C LYS A 220 -4.17 7.14 -10.29
N VAL A 221 -5.35 7.71 -10.10
CA VAL A 221 -6.51 7.01 -9.51
C VAL A 221 -7.18 6.11 -10.54
N VAL A 222 -7.33 4.83 -10.22
CA VAL A 222 -7.95 3.79 -11.06
C VAL A 222 -9.10 3.16 -10.28
N SER A 223 -10.26 3.03 -10.93
CA SER A 223 -11.43 2.40 -10.32
C SER A 223 -11.43 0.89 -10.55
N TYR A 224 -11.76 0.12 -9.51
CA TYR A 224 -12.03 -1.32 -9.62
C TYR A 224 -13.51 -1.66 -9.84
N GLY A 225 -14.37 -0.65 -10.02
CA GLY A 225 -15.82 -0.79 -10.09
C GLY A 225 -16.55 0.11 -9.11
N ASP A 226 -17.85 -0.09 -9.02
CA ASP A 226 -18.81 0.67 -8.20
C ASP A 226 -19.13 -0.01 -6.85
N CYS A 227 -18.83 -1.30 -6.69
CA CYS A 227 -19.01 -2.05 -5.45
C CYS A 227 -17.72 -2.74 -4.97
N PHE A 228 -17.66 -3.10 -3.68
CA PHE A 228 -16.47 -3.70 -3.05
C PHE A 228 -16.29 -5.16 -3.46
N GLU A 229 -17.37 -5.85 -3.79
CA GLU A 229 -17.41 -7.25 -4.20
C GLU A 229 -16.63 -7.50 -5.50
N HIS A 230 -16.46 -6.48 -6.34
CA HIS A 230 -15.61 -6.55 -7.53
C HIS A 230 -14.11 -6.56 -7.19
N PHE A 231 -13.70 -6.06 -6.02
CA PHE A 231 -12.31 -5.81 -5.69
C PHE A 231 -11.43 -7.08 -5.70
N PRO A 232 -11.84 -8.21 -5.08
CA PRO A 232 -11.02 -9.44 -5.11
C PRO A 232 -10.73 -9.93 -6.53
N GLY A 233 -11.75 -9.99 -7.39
CA GLY A 233 -11.60 -10.42 -8.80
C GLY A 233 -10.76 -9.44 -9.61
N TYR A 234 -11.00 -8.14 -9.41
CA TYR A 234 -10.23 -7.09 -10.08
C TYR A 234 -8.74 -7.15 -9.73
N LEU A 235 -8.39 -7.34 -8.45
CA LEU A 235 -7.00 -7.44 -8.03
C LEU A 235 -6.33 -8.70 -8.59
N GLN A 236 -7.04 -9.82 -8.62
CA GLN A 236 -6.54 -11.06 -9.24
C GLN A 236 -6.22 -10.86 -10.73
N ASP A 237 -7.12 -10.25 -11.48
CA ASP A 237 -6.92 -9.94 -12.89
C ASP A 237 -5.78 -8.94 -13.11
N LEU A 238 -5.68 -7.93 -12.26
CA LEU A 238 -4.62 -6.94 -12.29
C LEU A 238 -3.25 -7.60 -12.03
N THR A 239 -3.15 -8.42 -10.99
CA THR A 239 -1.95 -9.20 -10.67
C THR A 239 -1.55 -10.10 -11.82
N ALA A 240 -2.51 -10.84 -12.41
CA ALA A 240 -2.23 -11.71 -13.55
C ALA A 240 -1.70 -10.91 -14.76
N GLN A 241 -2.22 -9.71 -15.00
CA GLN A 241 -1.77 -8.84 -16.10
C GLN A 241 -0.38 -8.25 -15.85
N ILE A 242 -0.09 -7.80 -14.63
CA ILE A 242 1.22 -7.27 -14.23
C ILE A 242 2.28 -8.39 -14.31
N CYS A 243 1.99 -9.57 -13.75
CA CYS A 243 2.89 -10.73 -13.76
C CYS A 243 3.12 -11.34 -15.15
N LYS A 244 2.23 -11.09 -16.12
CA LYS A 244 2.40 -11.51 -17.53
C LYS A 244 3.44 -10.67 -18.26
N GLN A 245 3.73 -9.45 -17.81
CA GLN A 245 4.79 -8.66 -18.41
C GLN A 245 6.11 -9.40 -18.21
N ARG A 246 6.76 -9.81 -19.31
CA ARG A 246 8.10 -10.40 -19.23
C ARG A 246 9.05 -9.31 -18.70
N SER A 247 9.93 -9.68 -17.77
CA SER A 247 11.13 -8.88 -17.54
C SER A 247 11.82 -8.74 -18.89
N PRO A 248 12.25 -7.53 -19.31
CA PRO A 248 13.14 -7.42 -20.46
C PRO A 248 14.29 -8.38 -20.18
N GLY A 249 14.48 -9.36 -21.06
CA GLY A 249 15.41 -10.44 -20.83
C GLY A 249 16.78 -9.88 -20.46
N VAL A 250 17.39 -10.46 -19.44
CA VAL A 250 18.84 -10.47 -19.34
C VAL A 250 19.32 -11.14 -20.62
N ILE A 251 19.77 -10.34 -21.57
CA ILE A 251 20.58 -10.78 -22.71
C ILE A 251 22.00 -10.93 -22.19
#